data_AF-A0A526PSF9-F1
#
_entry.id   AF-A0A526PSF9-F1
#
_cell.length_a   1.000
_cell.length_b   1.000
_cell.length_c   1.000
_cell.angle_alpha   90.00
_cell.angle_beta   90.00
_cell.angle_gamma   90.00
#
_symmetry.space_group_name_H-M   'P 1'
#
loop_
_entity.id
_entity.type
_entity.pdbx_description
1 polymer ?
#
loop_
_entity_poly.entity_id
_entity_poly.type
_entity_poly.pdbx_seq_one_letter_code
_entity_poly.pdbx_strand_id
1 'polypeptide(L)'
;ALAPVDRDVEGVVEMMLDATQNYQAPLTDERLFAWHAALFPTGRSGMTKIIVGAWRNEASGPMQVVSGPMGREKVHYEGPAAARLDGEMAVFVEWFNSDAPLDP
;
A
#
# COMPACT_ATOMS: atom_id res chain seq x y z
N ALA A 1 17.28 -7.41 30.01
CA ALA A 1 16.37 -8.02 29.04
C ALA A 1 16.33 -7.10 27.83
N LEU A 2 16.52 -7.62 26.61
CA LEU A 2 16.33 -6.85 25.39
C LEU A 2 14.85 -6.45 25.30
N ALA A 3 14.58 -5.18 25.03
CA ALA A 3 13.21 -4.70 24.83
C ALA A 3 12.57 -5.51 23.69
N PRO A 4 11.26 -5.84 23.77
CA PRO A 4 10.58 -6.49 22.67
C PRO A 4 10.74 -5.62 21.42
N VAL A 5 11.32 -6.20 20.37
CA VAL A 5 11.37 -5.55 19.06
C VAL A 5 9.93 -5.35 18.64
N ASP A 6 9.57 -4.10 18.39
CA ASP A 6 8.24 -3.75 17.94
C ASP A 6 7.98 -4.46 16.60
N ARG A 7 6.89 -5.23 16.51
CA ARG A 7 6.59 -6.04 15.32
C ARG A 7 6.40 -5.18 14.07
N ASP A 8 6.04 -3.92 14.28
CA ASP A 8 5.91 -2.92 13.22
C ASP A 8 7.28 -2.60 12.58
N VAL A 9 8.37 -2.69 13.34
CA VAL A 9 9.74 -2.46 12.84
C VAL A 9 10.22 -3.63 11.99
N GLU A 10 9.94 -4.86 12.40
CA GLU A 10 10.37 -6.07 11.69
C GLU A 10 9.76 -6.14 10.28
N GLY A 11 8.46 -5.85 10.16
CA GLY A 11 7.77 -5.87 8.87
C GLY A 11 8.28 -4.82 7.88
N VAL A 12 8.61 -3.62 8.36
CA VAL A 12 9.25 -2.59 7.52
C VAL A 12 10.63 -3.05 7.07
N VAL A 13 11.42 -3.69 7.95
CA VAL A 13 12.75 -4.20 7.60
C VAL A 13 12.66 -5.30 6.53
N GLU A 14 11.76 -6.27 6.69
CA GLU A 14 11.54 -7.33 5.69
C GLU A 14 11.16 -6.76 4.32
N MET A 15 10.21 -5.82 4.29
CA MET A 15 9.80 -5.12 3.06
C MET A 15 10.99 -4.38 2.41
N MET A 16 11.77 -3.63 3.20
CA MET A 16 12.93 -2.88 2.68
C MET A 16 14.04 -3.81 2.17
N LEU A 17 14.27 -4.94 2.82
CA LEU A 17 15.23 -5.94 2.36
C LEU A 17 14.78 -6.55 1.04
N ASP A 18 13.51 -6.93 0.89
CA ASP A 18 12.98 -7.44 -0.38
C ASP A 18 13.10 -6.38 -1.49
N ALA A 19 12.69 -5.14 -1.23
CA ALA A 19 12.75 -4.06 -2.21
C ALA A 19 14.19 -3.77 -2.68
N THR A 20 15.16 -3.80 -1.77
CA THR A 20 16.56 -3.45 -2.08
C THR A 20 17.38 -4.62 -2.61
N GLN A 21 17.14 -5.85 -2.16
CA GLN A 21 17.87 -7.02 -2.65
C GLN A 21 17.28 -7.56 -3.96
N ASN A 22 15.96 -7.47 -4.13
CA ASN A 22 15.25 -7.95 -5.31
C ASN A 22 14.78 -6.78 -6.19
N TYR A 23 15.54 -5.68 -6.26
CA TYR A 23 15.16 -4.48 -7.02
C TYR A 23 15.04 -4.73 -8.53
N GLN A 24 15.76 -5.72 -9.07
CA GLN A 24 15.68 -6.12 -10.48
C GLN A 24 14.55 -7.13 -10.76
N ALA A 25 13.95 -7.71 -9.72
CA ALA A 25 12.83 -8.61 -9.90
C ALA A 25 11.59 -7.80 -10.31
N PRO A 26 10.73 -8.32 -11.20
CA PRO A 26 9.50 -7.64 -11.58
C PRO A 26 8.64 -7.30 -10.37
N LEU A 27 7.97 -6.15 -10.43
CA LEU A 27 6.89 -5.81 -9.53
C LEU A 27 5.65 -6.63 -9.88
N THR A 28 4.97 -7.16 -8.87
CA THR A 28 3.72 -7.91 -9.03
C THR A 28 2.73 -7.48 -7.96
N ASP A 29 1.44 -7.71 -8.21
CA ASP A 29 0.39 -7.47 -7.21
C ASP A 29 0.68 -8.22 -5.91
N GLU A 30 1.08 -9.49 -6.00
CA GLU A 30 1.43 -10.31 -4.85
C GLU A 30 2.60 -9.71 -4.05
N ARG A 31 3.61 -9.14 -4.72
CA ARG A 31 4.73 -8.49 -4.05
C ARG A 31 4.29 -7.22 -3.32
N LEU A 32 3.44 -6.41 -3.94
CA LEU A 32 2.84 -5.24 -3.31
C LEU A 32 1.95 -5.64 -2.11
N PHE A 33 1.20 -6.73 -2.23
CA PHE A 33 0.38 -7.27 -1.16
C PHE A 33 1.20 -7.80 0.01
N ALA A 34 2.29 -8.53 -0.27
CA ALA A 34 3.21 -9.01 0.74
C ALA A 34 3.85 -7.86 1.51
N TRP A 35 4.29 -6.80 0.81
CA TRP A 35 4.79 -5.59 1.45
C TRP A 35 3.76 -4.92 2.36
N HIS A 36 2.53 -4.74 1.88
CA HIS A 36 1.45 -4.20 2.71
C HIS A 36 1.11 -5.10 3.90
N ALA A 37 1.17 -6.43 3.75
CA ALA A 37 0.95 -7.37 4.82
C ALA A 37 2.03 -7.32 5.90
N ALA A 38 3.28 -7.13 5.50
CA ALA A 38 4.40 -6.92 6.42
C ALA A 38 4.20 -5.65 7.26
N LEU A 39 3.67 -4.57 6.68
CA LEU A 39 3.39 -3.31 7.39
C LEU A 39 2.23 -3.41 8.39
N PHE A 40 1.28 -4.33 8.17
CA PHE A 40 0.06 -4.42 8.99
C PHE A 40 -0.21 -5.86 9.47
N PRO A 41 0.72 -6.48 10.24
CA PRO A 41 0.67 -7.90 10.58
C PRO A 41 -0.53 -8.27 11.47
N THR A 42 -1.18 -7.30 12.09
CA THR A 42 -2.35 -7.51 12.96
C THR A 42 -3.69 -7.31 12.24
N GLY A 43 -3.69 -6.93 10.96
CA GLY A 43 -4.92 -6.56 10.24
C GLY A 43 -5.48 -5.19 10.64
N ARG A 44 -4.66 -4.33 11.28
CA ARG A 44 -5.10 -3.05 11.83
C ARG A 44 -4.11 -1.93 11.51
N SER A 45 -4.64 -0.73 11.30
CA SER A 45 -3.90 0.53 11.36
C SER A 45 -4.32 1.27 12.62
N GLY A 46 -3.43 1.31 13.61
CA GLY A 46 -3.77 1.72 14.97
C GLY A 46 -4.96 0.93 15.53
N MET A 47 -6.00 1.64 15.95
CA MET A 47 -7.21 1.02 16.50
C MET A 47 -8.24 0.60 15.43
N THR A 48 -7.98 0.79 14.14
CA THR A 48 -8.94 0.53 13.07
C THR A 48 -8.59 -0.75 12.32
N LYS A 49 -9.58 -1.63 12.08
CA LYS A 49 -9.38 -2.79 11.21
C LYS A 49 -9.31 -2.32 9.75
N ILE A 50 -8.40 -2.91 9.00
CA ILE A 50 -8.22 -2.61 7.58
C ILE A 50 -8.15 -3.89 6.76
N ILE A 51 -8.33 -3.75 5.45
CA ILE A 51 -7.99 -4.81 4.48
C ILE A 51 -6.47 -4.82 4.36
N VAL A 52 -5.86 -6.01 4.46
CA VAL A 52 -4.41 -6.17 4.42
C VAL A 52 -4.04 -7.12 3.29
N GLY A 53 -3.03 -6.75 2.49
CA GLY A 53 -2.52 -7.59 1.41
C GLY A 53 -3.51 -7.76 0.26
N ALA A 54 -4.32 -6.74 -0.02
CA ALA A 54 -5.25 -6.71 -1.13
C ALA A 54 -5.58 -5.27 -1.51
N TRP A 55 -6.08 -5.07 -2.73
CA TRP A 55 -6.65 -3.79 -3.13
C TRP A 55 -7.85 -3.42 -2.25
N ARG A 56 -8.03 -2.12 -2.02
CA ARG A 56 -9.24 -1.61 -1.34
C ARG A 56 -10.47 -1.96 -2.16
N ASN A 57 -11.57 -2.21 -1.47
CA ASN A 57 -12.87 -2.46 -2.07
C ASN A 57 -13.87 -1.37 -1.67
N GLU A 58 -15.07 -1.42 -2.23
CA GLU A 58 -16.14 -0.45 -1.95
C GLU A 58 -16.51 -0.36 -0.45
N ALA A 59 -16.30 -1.43 0.33
CA ALA A 59 -16.57 -1.43 1.77
C ALA A 59 -15.58 -0.56 2.57
N SER A 60 -14.44 -0.19 1.97
CA SER A 60 -13.46 0.73 2.56
C SER A 60 -13.84 2.20 2.40
N GLY A 61 -14.86 2.50 1.59
CA GLY A 61 -15.22 3.87 1.22
C GLY A 61 -14.21 4.52 0.26
N PRO A 62 -14.41 5.80 -0.07
CA PRO A 62 -13.53 6.55 -0.96
C PRO A 62 -12.16 6.82 -0.32
N MET A 63 -11.08 6.69 -1.10
CA MET A 63 -9.73 7.08 -0.64
C MET A 63 -9.58 8.59 -0.78
N GLN A 64 -9.56 9.33 0.33
CA GLN A 64 -9.57 10.80 0.31
C GLN A 64 -8.37 11.39 1.05
N VAL A 65 -7.80 12.44 0.48
CA VAL A 65 -6.87 13.33 1.17
C VAL A 65 -7.69 14.46 1.77
N VAL A 66 -7.80 14.47 3.10
CA VAL A 66 -8.66 15.40 3.84
C VAL A 66 -7.88 16.29 4.79
N SER A 67 -8.43 17.45 5.12
CA SER A 67 -7.95 18.31 6.20
C SER A 67 -9.11 18.80 7.07
N GLY A 68 -8.82 19.21 8.31
CA GLY A 68 -9.82 19.71 9.25
C GLY A 68 -10.12 18.70 10.34
N PRO A 69 -10.91 19.08 11.37
CA PRO A 69 -11.24 18.19 12.47
C PRO A 69 -12.27 17.14 12.03
N MET A 70 -12.33 16.06 12.81
CA MET A 70 -13.29 14.97 12.61
C MET A 70 -14.73 15.50 12.49
N GLY A 71 -15.43 15.11 11.42
CA GLY A 71 -16.79 15.55 11.11
C GLY A 71 -16.92 16.92 10.44
N ARG A 72 -15.81 17.62 10.16
CA ARG A 72 -15.76 18.86 9.37
C ARG A 72 -14.59 18.85 8.40
N GLU A 73 -14.36 17.71 7.78
CA GLU A 73 -13.29 17.48 6.83
C GLU A 73 -13.56 18.21 5.52
N LYS A 74 -12.51 18.81 4.97
CA LYS A 74 -12.46 19.27 3.58
C LYS A 74 -11.68 18.25 2.77
N VAL A 75 -12.31 17.70 1.73
CA VAL A 75 -11.67 16.80 0.76
C VAL A 75 -10.88 17.62 -0.26
N HIS A 76 -9.58 17.34 -0.38
CA HIS A 76 -8.69 17.97 -1.38
C HIS A 76 -8.49 17.10 -2.61
N TYR A 77 -8.49 15.79 -2.41
CA TYR A 77 -8.33 14.81 -3.46
C TYR A 77 -9.11 13.56 -3.12
N GLU A 78 -9.72 12.95 -4.13
CA GLU A 78 -10.33 11.63 -4.05
C GLU A 78 -9.63 10.73 -5.08
N GLY A 79 -9.10 9.60 -4.62
CA GLY A 79 -8.49 8.61 -5.49
C GLY A 79 -9.54 7.88 -6.35
N PRO A 80 -9.10 7.02 -7.28
CA PRO A 80 -10.00 6.26 -8.17
C PRO A 80 -11.09 5.47 -7.40
N ALA A 81 -12.23 5.16 -8.02
CA ALA A 81 -13.17 4.22 -7.42
C ALA A 81 -12.53 2.83 -7.23
N ALA A 82 -12.96 2.06 -6.22
CA ALA A 82 -12.34 0.76 -5.97
C ALA A 82 -12.53 -0.20 -7.15
N ALA A 83 -13.68 -0.16 -7.82
CA ALA A 83 -13.95 -0.92 -9.05
C ALA A 83 -12.97 -0.65 -10.22
N ARG A 84 -12.20 0.45 -10.18
CA ARG A 84 -11.19 0.76 -11.21
C ARG A 84 -9.81 0.23 -10.86
N LEU A 85 -9.55 -0.13 -9.61
CA LEU A 85 -8.20 -0.37 -9.12
C LEU A 85 -7.50 -1.52 -9.82
N ASP A 86 -8.16 -2.64 -10.05
CA ASP A 86 -7.54 -3.78 -10.72
C ASP A 86 -6.97 -3.38 -12.10
N GLY A 87 -7.74 -2.61 -12.88
CA GLY A 87 -7.30 -2.12 -14.19
C GLY A 87 -6.19 -1.08 -14.11
N GLU A 88 -6.33 -0.09 -13.21
CA GLU A 88 -5.33 0.98 -13.05
C GLU A 88 -3.99 0.41 -12.51
N MET A 89 -4.05 -0.55 -11.58
CA MET A 89 -2.85 -1.19 -11.03
C MET A 89 -2.17 -2.11 -12.04
N ALA A 90 -2.93 -2.82 -12.88
CA ALA A 90 -2.35 -3.60 -13.98
C ALA A 90 -1.55 -2.71 -14.94
N VAL A 91 -2.09 -1.56 -15.34
CA VAL A 91 -1.39 -0.57 -16.18
C VAL A 91 -0.13 -0.04 -15.48
N PHE A 92 -0.24 0.28 -14.18
CA PHE A 92 0.89 0.75 -13.40
C PHE A 92 2.02 -0.29 -13.31
N VAL A 93 1.69 -1.54 -13.01
CA VAL A 93 2.67 -2.64 -12.88
C VAL A 93 3.32 -2.94 -14.23
N GLU A 94 2.54 -2.93 -15.32
CA GLU A 94 3.09 -3.10 -16.67
C GLU A 94 4.07 -1.96 -17.01
N TRP A 95 3.69 -0.72 -16.76
CA TRP A 95 4.56 0.44 -16.95
C TRP A 95 5.84 0.35 -16.11
N PHE A 96 5.72 0.03 -14.81
CA PHE A 96 6.86 -0.06 -13.90
C PHE A 96 7.88 -1.12 -14.34
N ASN A 97 7.40 -2.24 -14.88
CA ASN A 97 8.25 -3.34 -15.35
C ASN A 97 8.77 -3.14 -16.77
N SER A 98 8.38 -2.07 -17.46
CA SER A 98 8.81 -1.79 -18.82
C SER A 98 10.15 -1.05 -18.85
N ASP A 99 10.92 -1.25 -19.92
CA ASP A 99 12.15 -0.48 -20.20
C ASP A 99 11.84 0.93 -20.77
N ALA A 100 10.63 1.44 -20.54
CA ALA A 100 10.24 2.76 -21.04
C ALA A 100 11.14 3.83 -20.39
N PRO A 101 11.70 4.76 -21.17
CA PRO A 101 12.40 5.90 -20.58
C PRO A 101 11.44 6.62 -19.62
N LEU A 102 11.96 6.98 -18.44
CA LEU A 102 11.18 7.54 -17.32
C LEU A 102 10.53 8.91 -17.62
N ASP A 103 10.67 9.44 -18.84
CA ASP A 103 9.99 10.62 -19.37
C ASP A 103 10.01 10.58 -20.92
N PRO A 104 9.06 11.24 -21.62
CA PRO A 104 9.22 11.64 -23.02
C PRO A 104 10.35 12.66 -23.24
#